data_AF-A0A142EMP8-F1
#
_entry.id   AF-A0A142EMP8-F1
#
_cell.length_a   1.000
_cell.length_b   1.000
_cell.length_c   1.000
_cell.angle_alpha   90.00
_cell.angle_beta   90.00
_cell.angle_gamma   90.00
#
_symmetry.space_group_name_H-M   'P 1'
#
loop_
_entity.id
_entity.type
_entity.pdbx_description
1 polymer ?
#
loop_
_entity_poly.entity_id
_entity_poly.type
_entity_poly.pdbx_seq_one_letter_code
_entity_poly.pdbx_strand_id
1 'polypeptide(L)'
;MSPMKQFVSSLVWKDFPIINSSKKSPLFGSTRKLLVIAFLMLFFVSGCILEDETIPDVVNNRIEHTLNYRIARAKEYSEAIYDQTQASVNLSISLEDLGNGSNTVIWDTVFSMRSIREYAAPSDPLKLQKNIARTVGPNEVLRISSSIQYLDQNNTTWSEAKGEIVPRDVRVKQIDISL
;
A
#
# COMPACT_ATOMS: atom_id res chain seq x y z
N MET A 1 -13.23 -30.60 -26.29
CA MET A 1 -13.75 -31.41 -25.16
C MET A 1 -13.57 -30.60 -23.88
N SER A 2 -14.68 -30.10 -23.32
CA SER A 2 -14.81 -29.58 -21.95
C SER A 2 -15.07 -30.76 -20.99
N PRO A 3 -14.82 -30.66 -19.65
CA PRO A 3 -15.57 -29.77 -18.73
C PRO A 3 -14.67 -29.09 -17.66
N MET A 4 -14.90 -27.88 -17.12
CA MET A 4 -16.04 -27.27 -16.41
C MET A 4 -16.47 -28.01 -15.12
N LYS A 5 -15.99 -27.55 -13.95
CA LYS A 5 -16.56 -27.79 -12.59
C LYS A 5 -16.25 -26.54 -11.75
N GLN A 6 -17.22 -25.66 -11.48
CA GLN A 6 -18.30 -25.69 -10.46
C GLN A 6 -17.90 -25.11 -9.09
N PHE A 7 -18.57 -24.00 -8.78
CA PHE A 7 -18.76 -23.29 -7.51
C PHE A 7 -19.67 -24.09 -6.55
N VAL A 8 -19.37 -24.09 -5.24
CA VAL A 8 -20.31 -24.30 -4.10
C VAL A 8 -19.66 -23.69 -2.83
N SER A 9 -20.03 -22.49 -2.36
CA SER A 9 -20.97 -22.14 -1.27
C SER A 9 -20.84 -22.90 0.07
N SER A 10 -20.65 -22.17 1.19
CA SER A 10 -21.55 -22.25 2.36
C SER A 10 -21.22 -21.17 3.40
N LEU A 11 -22.12 -20.19 3.52
CA LEU A 11 -22.32 -19.37 4.71
C LEU A 11 -23.03 -20.24 5.75
N VAL A 12 -22.55 -20.25 6.99
CA VAL A 12 -23.31 -20.78 8.15
C VAL A 12 -23.28 -19.71 9.24
N TRP A 13 -24.41 -19.02 9.41
CA TRP A 13 -24.72 -18.18 10.57
C TRP A 13 -25.41 -19.04 11.62
N LYS A 14 -24.89 -19.03 12.85
CA LYS A 14 -25.48 -19.72 14.01
C LYS A 14 -26.34 -18.76 14.84
N ASP A 15 -27.64 -19.05 14.84
CA ASP A 15 -28.57 -19.19 15.97
C ASP A 15 -28.51 -18.22 17.18
N PHE A 16 -29.60 -17.47 17.32
CA PHE A 16 -30.08 -16.82 18.54
C PHE A 16 -31.00 -17.75 19.36
N PRO A 17 -30.98 -17.69 20.70
CA PRO A 17 -32.13 -18.07 21.54
C PRO A 17 -32.74 -16.83 22.22
N ILE A 18 -34.01 -16.50 21.95
CA ILE A 18 -35.27 -16.94 22.61
C ILE A 18 -35.47 -16.39 24.04
N ILE A 19 -36.47 -15.51 24.10
CA ILE A 19 -37.13 -14.91 25.27
C ILE A 19 -37.93 -15.98 26.02
N ASN A 20 -37.93 -15.95 27.35
CA ASN A 20 -38.98 -16.60 28.14
C ASN A 20 -39.42 -15.73 29.32
N SER A 21 -40.71 -15.41 29.33
CA SER A 21 -41.44 -14.73 30.40
C SER A 21 -42.04 -15.74 31.39
N SER A 22 -42.06 -15.44 32.69
CA SER A 22 -43.19 -15.82 33.56
C SER A 22 -43.15 -15.15 34.94
N LYS A 23 -44.21 -14.33 35.18
CA LYS A 23 -44.95 -14.01 36.41
C LYS A 23 -44.46 -14.57 37.77
N LYS A 24 -44.51 -13.71 38.80
CA LYS A 24 -45.59 -13.68 39.83
C LYS A 24 -45.38 -12.56 40.88
N SER A 25 -46.47 -11.85 41.20
CA SER A 25 -46.66 -10.95 42.36
C SER A 25 -47.26 -11.72 43.55
N PRO A 26 -47.04 -11.28 44.81
CA PRO A 26 -48.09 -10.57 45.59
C PRO A 26 -47.52 -9.39 46.43
N LEU A 27 -48.18 -8.23 46.59
CA LEU A 27 -49.31 -7.84 47.47
C LEU A 27 -49.02 -7.88 48.99
N PHE A 28 -49.49 -6.82 49.69
CA PHE A 28 -49.25 -6.35 51.08
C PHE A 28 -48.05 -5.41 51.23
N GLY A 29 -48.12 -4.19 51.77
CA GLY A 29 -49.18 -3.43 52.42
C GLY A 29 -48.55 -2.38 53.36
N SER A 30 -49.26 -1.29 53.61
CA SER A 30 -49.08 -0.39 54.78
C SER A 30 -47.99 0.70 54.75
N THR A 31 -48.43 1.87 54.30
CA THR A 31 -48.28 3.21 54.90
C THR A 31 -47.16 3.53 55.92
N ARG A 32 -46.52 4.68 55.63
CA ARG A 32 -45.89 5.70 56.51
C ARG A 32 -44.35 5.78 56.49
N LYS A 33 -43.88 7.04 56.34
CA LYS A 33 -42.52 7.60 56.47
C LYS A 33 -41.71 7.51 55.15
N LEU A 34 -41.71 8.49 54.25
CA LEU A 34 -41.50 9.95 54.37
C LEU A 34 -40.27 10.28 55.23
N LEU A 35 -39.29 10.95 54.62
CA LEU A 35 -38.12 11.64 55.22
C LEU A 35 -36.82 10.84 55.52
N VAL A 36 -36.16 10.23 54.52
CA VAL A 36 -34.69 9.96 54.59
C VAL A 36 -33.95 10.05 53.23
N ILE A 37 -34.65 10.03 52.09
CA ILE A 37 -34.03 9.84 50.75
C ILE A 37 -33.36 11.12 50.17
N ALA A 38 -33.39 12.26 50.87
CA ALA A 38 -32.88 13.53 50.34
C ALA A 38 -31.38 13.82 50.58
N PHE A 39 -30.66 13.02 51.38
CA PHE A 39 -29.27 13.35 51.76
C PHE A 39 -28.18 12.47 51.15
N LEU A 40 -28.53 11.49 50.30
CA LEU A 40 -27.58 10.57 49.67
C LEU A 40 -27.34 10.84 48.17
N MET A 41 -27.75 12.02 47.68
CA MET A 41 -27.61 12.46 46.27
C MET A 41 -26.63 13.63 46.10
N LEU A 42 -25.77 13.90 47.10
CA LEU A 42 -24.81 15.03 47.09
C LEU A 42 -23.34 14.63 46.88
N PHE A 43 -23.06 13.37 46.49
CA PHE A 43 -21.69 12.91 46.21
C PHE A 43 -21.41 12.58 44.73
N PHE A 44 -22.34 12.83 43.80
CA PHE A 44 -22.14 12.58 42.36
C PHE A 44 -21.81 13.84 41.54
N VAL A 45 -21.34 14.91 42.18
CA VAL A 45 -20.87 16.12 41.48
C VAL A 45 -19.45 16.45 41.89
N SER A 46 -18.52 15.52 41.67
CA SER A 46 -17.09 15.84 41.64
C SER A 46 -16.40 14.90 40.67
N GLY A 47 -16.02 15.45 39.51
CA GLY A 47 -15.37 14.71 38.44
C GLY A 47 -15.85 15.09 37.05
N CYS A 48 -16.04 16.38 36.74
CA CYS A 48 -15.87 16.82 35.35
C CYS A 48 -14.39 16.62 35.01
N ILE A 49 -14.07 15.46 34.45
CA ILE A 49 -12.82 15.23 33.76
C ILE A 49 -12.88 16.18 32.56
N LEU A 50 -12.11 17.27 32.62
CA LEU A 50 -11.64 17.91 31.40
C LEU A 50 -10.74 16.87 30.73
N GLU A 51 -11.34 16.04 29.88
CA GLU A 51 -10.58 15.35 28.85
C GLU A 51 -9.96 16.48 28.04
N ASP A 52 -8.67 16.68 28.28
CA ASP A 52 -7.79 17.42 27.39
C ASP A 52 -7.91 16.71 26.04
N GLU A 53 -8.87 17.16 25.21
CA GLU A 53 -8.92 16.89 23.78
C GLU A 53 -7.64 17.49 23.19
N THR A 54 -6.54 16.77 23.40
CA THR A 54 -5.36 16.85 22.59
C THR A 54 -5.84 16.50 21.19
N ILE A 55 -6.18 17.54 20.43
CA ILE A 55 -6.37 17.45 18.98
C ILE A 55 -5.14 16.68 18.51
N PRO A 56 -5.29 15.43 18.01
CA PRO A 56 -4.14 14.68 17.59
C PRO A 56 -3.46 15.52 16.54
N ASP A 57 -2.21 15.90 16.82
CA ASP A 57 -1.37 16.64 15.90
C ASP A 57 -1.52 15.92 14.55
N VAL A 58 -2.09 16.61 13.55
CA VAL A 58 -2.41 15.99 12.27
C VAL A 58 -1.07 15.61 11.68
N VAL A 59 -0.63 14.36 11.93
CA VAL A 59 0.65 13.85 11.47
C VAL A 59 0.56 13.92 9.96
N ASN A 60 1.21 14.93 9.40
CA ASN A 60 1.18 15.22 7.99
C ASN A 60 2.00 14.15 7.28
N ASN A 61 1.39 13.00 7.02
CA ASN A 61 1.99 11.87 6.32
C ASN A 61 2.00 12.08 4.81
N ARG A 62 2.19 13.33 4.38
CA ARG A 62 2.31 13.68 2.97
C ARG A 62 3.74 13.43 2.53
N ILE A 63 3.90 12.59 1.51
CA ILE A 63 5.15 12.38 0.81
C ILE A 63 5.15 13.17 -0.49
N GLU A 64 6.30 13.77 -0.80
CA GLU A 64 6.52 14.52 -2.04
C GLU A 64 7.88 14.12 -2.62
N HIS A 65 7.85 13.44 -3.76
CA HIS A 65 9.03 12.92 -4.45
C HIS A 65 9.03 13.33 -5.92
N THR A 66 10.19 13.72 -6.43
CA THR A 66 10.49 13.83 -7.85
C THR A 66 11.48 12.74 -8.22
N LEU A 67 11.03 11.77 -9.02
CA LEU A 67 11.83 10.64 -9.48
C LEU A 67 12.31 10.91 -10.91
N ASN A 68 13.62 10.90 -11.12
CA ASN A 68 14.24 11.15 -12.41
C ASN A 68 14.93 9.88 -12.90
N TYR A 69 14.30 9.21 -13.86
CA TYR A 69 14.85 8.03 -14.51
C TYR A 69 15.74 8.43 -15.68
N ARG A 70 16.90 7.77 -15.78
CA ARG A 70 17.83 7.86 -16.91
C ARG A 70 18.06 6.45 -17.44
N ILE A 71 17.62 6.19 -18.66
CA ILE A 71 17.69 4.87 -19.28
C ILE A 71 18.65 4.94 -20.47
N ALA A 72 19.69 4.11 -20.44
CA ALA A 72 20.67 4.04 -21.51
C ALA A 72 21.24 2.62 -21.65
N ARG A 73 21.82 2.34 -22.81
CA ARG A 73 22.71 1.18 -22.96
C ARG A 73 23.93 1.31 -22.06
N ALA A 74 24.42 0.22 -21.49
CA ALA A 74 25.60 0.17 -20.63
C ALA A 74 26.91 0.34 -21.42
N LYS A 75 26.92 -0.08 -22.68
CA LYS A 75 28.05 0.04 -23.60
C LYS A 75 27.60 0.15 -25.06
N GLU A 76 28.56 0.32 -25.96
CA GLU A 76 28.30 0.20 -27.39
C GLU A 76 28.07 -1.28 -27.74
N TYR A 77 26.86 -1.62 -28.18
CA TYR A 77 26.47 -2.97 -28.57
C TYR A 77 26.73 -3.25 -30.05
N SER A 78 27.86 -2.80 -30.60
CA SER A 78 28.14 -2.86 -32.05
C SER A 78 28.52 -4.25 -32.57
N GLU A 79 28.81 -5.20 -31.69
CA GLU A 79 29.19 -6.57 -32.06
C GLU A 79 28.00 -7.35 -32.63
N ALA A 80 28.22 -8.17 -33.66
CA ALA A 80 27.19 -8.94 -34.36
C ALA A 80 26.36 -9.86 -33.45
N ILE A 81 26.94 -10.32 -32.34
CA ILE A 81 26.24 -11.12 -31.32
C ILE A 81 25.02 -10.40 -30.73
N TYR A 82 24.95 -9.07 -30.84
CA TYR A 82 23.86 -8.24 -30.35
C TYR A 82 22.84 -7.82 -31.42
N ASP A 83 23.01 -8.24 -32.69
CA ASP A 83 22.15 -7.82 -33.81
C ASP A 83 20.66 -8.12 -33.56
N GLN A 84 20.37 -9.24 -32.90
CA GLN A 84 19.01 -9.67 -32.58
C GLN A 84 18.73 -9.63 -31.07
N THR A 85 19.63 -9.07 -30.27
CA THR A 85 19.39 -8.93 -28.83
C THR A 85 18.33 -7.86 -28.60
N GLN A 86 17.23 -8.28 -27.97
CA GLN A 86 16.15 -7.39 -27.58
C GLN A 86 16.15 -7.21 -26.07
N ALA A 87 15.68 -6.06 -25.62
CA ALA A 87 15.47 -5.80 -24.21
C ALA A 87 14.13 -5.09 -23.96
N SER A 88 13.46 -5.51 -22.89
CA SER A 88 12.28 -4.86 -22.33
C SER A 88 12.63 -4.30 -20.96
N VAL A 89 12.26 -3.04 -20.71
CA VAL A 89 12.46 -2.39 -19.41
C VAL A 89 11.11 -2.10 -18.79
N ASN A 90 10.87 -2.67 -17.61
CA ASN A 90 9.71 -2.34 -16.79
C ASN A 90 10.16 -1.47 -15.62
N LEU A 91 9.48 -0.35 -15.42
CA LEU A 91 9.68 0.50 -14.24
C LEU A 91 8.37 0.54 -13.48
N SER A 92 8.44 0.43 -12.16
CA SER A 92 7.27 0.60 -11.31
C SER A 92 7.59 1.39 -10.06
N ILE A 93 6.58 2.07 -9.56
CA ILE A 93 6.54 2.75 -8.28
C ILE A 93 5.37 2.16 -7.53
N SER A 94 5.62 1.71 -6.31
CA SER A 94 4.60 1.12 -5.46
C SER A 94 4.63 1.73 -4.07
N LEU A 95 3.53 1.60 -3.35
CA LEU A 95 3.47 1.83 -1.92
C LEU A 95 3.52 0.49 -1.21
N GLU A 96 4.53 0.33 -0.36
CA GLU A 96 4.71 -0.83 0.49
C GLU A 96 4.37 -0.47 1.93
N ASP A 97 3.42 -1.17 2.54
CA ASP A 97 3.15 -1.08 3.97
C ASP A 97 4.10 -2.01 4.73
N LEU A 98 5.04 -1.42 5.46
CA LEU A 98 6.06 -2.16 6.20
C LEU A 98 5.49 -2.97 7.38
N GLY A 99 4.25 -2.71 7.80
CA GLY A 99 3.60 -3.42 8.90
C GLY A 99 3.01 -4.77 8.51
N ASN A 100 2.50 -4.90 7.28
CA ASN A 100 1.82 -6.11 6.79
C ASN A 100 2.40 -6.66 5.47
N GLY A 101 3.34 -5.97 4.84
CA GLY A 101 3.95 -6.35 3.56
C GLY A 101 3.05 -6.12 2.34
N SER A 102 1.91 -5.46 2.50
CA SER A 102 1.02 -5.10 1.39
C SER A 102 1.76 -4.17 0.43
N ASN A 103 1.60 -4.41 -0.86
CA ASN A 103 2.25 -3.62 -1.90
C ASN A 103 1.25 -3.24 -3.00
N THR A 104 1.06 -1.95 -3.21
CA THR A 104 0.15 -1.42 -4.24
C THR A 104 0.96 -0.66 -5.28
N VAL A 105 0.91 -1.09 -6.54
CA VAL A 105 1.51 -0.35 -7.65
C VAL A 105 0.70 0.91 -7.90
N ILE A 106 1.37 2.06 -7.90
CA ILE A 106 0.73 3.38 -8.07
C ILE A 106 1.12 4.05 -9.39
N TRP A 107 2.16 3.53 -10.04
CA TRP A 107 2.57 3.88 -11.37
C TRP A 107 3.48 2.80 -11.93
N ASP A 108 3.33 2.51 -13.21
CA ASP A 108 4.23 1.67 -13.97
C ASP A 108 4.38 2.18 -15.40
N THR A 109 5.46 1.76 -16.05
CA THR A 109 5.66 1.93 -17.49
C THR A 109 6.50 0.80 -18.03
N VAL A 110 6.25 0.47 -19.29
CA VAL A 110 6.96 -0.59 -20.01
C VAL A 110 7.55 -0.03 -21.29
N PHE A 111 8.85 -0.20 -21.45
CA PHE A 111 9.52 -0.06 -22.74
C PHE A 111 9.58 -1.46 -23.35
N SER A 112 8.63 -1.74 -24.24
CA SER A 112 8.50 -3.05 -24.90
C SER A 112 9.78 -3.46 -25.61
N MET A 113 9.93 -4.78 -25.86
CA MET A 113 11.06 -5.40 -26.57
C MET A 113 11.50 -4.56 -27.79
N ARG A 114 12.57 -3.81 -27.58
CA ARG A 114 13.30 -3.03 -28.58
C ARG A 114 14.66 -3.68 -28.79
N SER A 115 15.28 -3.45 -29.93
CA SER A 115 16.69 -3.85 -30.08
C SER A 115 17.51 -3.16 -28.98
N ILE A 116 18.45 -3.88 -28.35
CA ILE A 116 19.31 -3.30 -27.31
C ILE A 116 20.12 -2.10 -27.83
N ARG A 117 20.33 -2.02 -29.16
CA ARG A 117 20.98 -0.90 -29.85
C ARG A 117 20.13 0.35 -30.00
N GLU A 118 18.81 0.22 -29.94
CA GLU A 118 17.87 1.35 -30.05
C GLU A 118 17.73 2.11 -28.73
N TYR A 119 18.21 1.54 -27.62
CA TYR A 119 18.30 2.28 -26.37
C TYR A 119 19.35 3.40 -26.47
N ALA A 120 19.03 4.51 -25.83
CA ALA A 120 19.83 5.73 -25.92
C ALA A 120 21.27 5.51 -25.42
N ALA A 121 22.22 6.28 -25.96
CA ALA A 121 23.61 6.19 -25.56
C ALA A 121 23.83 6.75 -24.13
N PRO A 122 24.88 6.33 -23.39
CA PRO A 122 25.18 6.86 -22.06
C PRO A 122 25.33 8.39 -22.01
N SER A 123 25.83 8.98 -23.10
CA SER A 123 26.04 10.43 -23.24
C SER A 123 24.73 11.21 -23.38
N ASP A 124 23.66 10.58 -23.86
CA ASP A 124 22.33 11.18 -24.00
C ASP A 124 21.24 10.17 -23.62
N PRO A 125 21.07 9.89 -22.32
CA PRO A 125 20.12 8.88 -21.85
C PRO A 125 18.68 9.34 -22.06
N LEU A 126 17.78 8.39 -22.25
CA LEU A 126 16.34 8.65 -22.21
C LEU A 126 15.96 9.10 -20.79
N LYS A 127 15.38 10.31 -20.69
CA LYS A 127 15.00 10.94 -19.42
C LYS A 127 13.50 10.84 -19.22
N LEU A 128 13.08 10.36 -18.05
CA LEU A 128 11.69 10.30 -17.65
C LEU A 128 11.57 10.84 -16.22
N GLN A 129 10.70 11.81 -16.01
CA GLN A 129 10.43 12.38 -14.69
C GLN A 129 9.03 11.96 -14.22
N LYS A 130 8.94 11.54 -12.97
CA LYS A 130 7.67 11.28 -12.30
C LYS A 130 7.60 12.00 -10.96
N ASN A 131 6.58 12.83 -10.82
CA ASN A 131 6.28 13.51 -9.56
C ASN A 131 5.21 12.71 -8.79
N ILE A 132 5.46 12.47 -7.51
CA ILE A 132 4.57 11.80 -6.57
C ILE A 132 4.28 12.77 -5.44
N ALA A 133 3.03 13.14 -5.24
CA ALA A 133 2.59 13.94 -4.10
C ALA A 133 1.31 13.31 -3.56
N ARG A 134 1.38 12.73 -2.35
CA ARG A 134 0.24 12.03 -1.76
C ARG A 134 0.34 11.88 -0.25
N THR A 135 -0.81 11.74 0.40
CA THR A 135 -0.88 11.28 1.78
C THR A 135 -0.78 9.76 1.81
N VAL A 136 0.01 9.23 2.75
CA VAL A 136 0.22 7.79 2.97
C VAL A 136 -0.04 7.42 4.43
N GLY A 137 -0.27 6.15 4.71
CA GLY A 137 -0.34 5.62 6.07
C GLY A 137 1.00 5.77 6.80
N PRO A 138 1.07 5.67 8.14
CA PRO A 138 2.31 5.88 8.91
C PRO A 138 3.43 4.87 8.58
N ASN A 139 3.06 3.65 8.15
CA ASN A 139 4.00 2.57 7.82
C ASN A 139 4.22 2.40 6.31
N GLU A 140 3.56 3.19 5.48
CA GLU A 140 3.68 3.09 4.03
C GLU A 140 4.93 3.82 3.53
N VAL A 141 5.70 3.18 2.67
CA VAL A 141 6.87 3.77 2.02
C VAL A 141 6.78 3.64 0.52
N LEU A 142 7.42 4.55 -0.19
CA LEU A 142 7.52 4.46 -1.63
C LEU A 142 8.62 3.45 -1.98
N ARG A 143 8.31 2.44 -2.78
CA ARG A 143 9.30 1.54 -3.39
C ARG A 143 9.37 1.81 -4.87
N ILE A 144 10.59 2.01 -5.37
CA ILE A 144 10.88 2.02 -6.80
C ILE A 144 11.40 0.64 -7.19
N SER A 145 10.94 0.12 -8.33
CA SER A 145 11.43 -1.14 -8.88
C SER A 145 11.70 -0.98 -10.37
N SER A 146 12.71 -1.72 -10.84
CA SER A 146 13.03 -1.85 -12.25
C SER A 146 13.30 -3.32 -12.56
N SER A 147 12.81 -3.80 -13.69
CA SER A 147 13.21 -5.08 -14.24
C SER A 147 13.57 -4.93 -15.70
N ILE A 148 14.65 -5.61 -16.10
CA ILE A 148 15.11 -5.66 -17.47
C ILE A 148 15.04 -7.12 -17.89
N GLN A 149 14.36 -7.40 -18.99
CA GLN A 149 14.32 -8.71 -19.61
C GLN A 149 15.03 -8.63 -20.95
N TYR A 150 15.94 -9.56 -21.19
CA TYR A 150 16.68 -9.67 -22.44
C TYR A 150 16.29 -10.95 -23.16
N LEU A 151 16.33 -10.89 -24.48
CA LEU A 151 16.13 -12.03 -25.38
C LEU A 151 17.23 -11.99 -26.45
N ASP A 152 18.00 -13.07 -26.58
CA ASP A 152 18.99 -13.20 -27.65
C ASP A 152 18.45 -13.91 -28.90
N GLN A 153 19.30 -14.00 -29.92
CA GLN A 153 19.05 -14.73 -31.17
C GLN A 153 18.78 -16.23 -31.00
N ASN A 154 19.19 -16.82 -29.88
CA ASN A 154 18.99 -18.24 -29.56
C ASN A 154 17.72 -18.46 -28.72
N ASN A 155 16.89 -17.43 -28.53
CA ASN A 155 15.76 -17.40 -27.60
C ASN A 155 16.13 -17.65 -26.13
N THR A 156 17.39 -17.42 -25.76
CA THR A 156 17.81 -17.40 -24.37
C THR A 156 17.28 -16.13 -23.72
N THR A 157 16.57 -16.29 -22.61
CA THR A 157 16.09 -15.17 -21.81
C THR A 157 16.90 -15.04 -20.54
N TRP A 158 17.33 -13.83 -20.23
CA TRP A 158 17.85 -13.48 -18.90
C TRP A 158 17.15 -12.23 -18.40
N SER A 159 17.11 -12.08 -17.08
CA SER A 159 16.44 -10.94 -16.46
C SER A 159 17.21 -10.44 -15.25
N GLU A 160 17.19 -9.13 -15.07
CA GLU A 160 17.69 -8.45 -13.89
C GLU A 160 16.53 -7.68 -13.24
N ALA A 161 16.48 -7.68 -11.90
CA ALA A 161 15.51 -6.90 -11.16
C ALA A 161 16.20 -6.18 -9.99
N LYS A 162 15.85 -4.91 -9.81
CA LYS A 162 16.33 -4.06 -8.72
C LYS A 162 15.16 -3.35 -8.10
N GLY A 163 15.16 -3.23 -6.78
CA GLY A 163 14.17 -2.45 -6.05
C GLY A 163 14.80 -1.75 -4.86
N GLU A 164 14.31 -0.54 -4.57
CA GLU A 164 14.80 0.30 -3.48
C GLU A 164 13.62 1.02 -2.81
N ILE A 165 13.65 1.14 -1.49
CA ILE A 165 12.73 2.01 -0.75
C ILE A 165 13.26 3.45 -0.83
N VAL A 166 12.41 4.39 -1.17
CA VAL A 166 12.73 5.82 -1.15
C VAL A 166 12.36 6.37 0.24
N PRO A 167 13.33 6.85 1.02
CA PRO A 167 13.05 7.47 2.31
C PRO A 167 12.13 8.68 2.17
N ARG A 168 11.25 8.90 3.14
CA ARG A 168 10.20 9.94 3.09
C ARG A 168 10.75 11.37 3.00
N ASP A 169 11.95 11.59 3.53
CA ASP A 169 12.65 12.88 3.55
C ASP A 169 13.38 13.20 2.23
N VAL A 170 13.53 12.20 1.33
CA VAL A 170 14.21 12.40 0.04
C VAL A 170 13.26 13.05 -0.96
N ARG A 171 13.40 14.34 -1.22
CA ARG A 171 12.53 15.05 -2.17
C ARG A 171 12.79 14.70 -3.64
N VAL A 172 14.05 14.43 -4.00
CA VAL A 172 14.46 14.17 -5.37
C VAL A 172 15.36 12.94 -5.40
N LYS A 173 15.06 12.00 -6.29
CA LYS A 173 15.85 10.78 -6.49
C LYS A 173 16.15 10.60 -7.97
N GLN A 174 17.42 10.38 -8.31
CA GLN A 174 17.82 9.93 -9.63
C GLN A 174 17.92 8.40 -9.64
N ILE A 175 17.44 7.79 -10.72
CA ILE A 175 17.46 6.35 -10.96
C ILE A 175 18.14 6.12 -12.31
N ASP A 176 19.32 5.52 -12.28
CA ASP A 176 20.08 5.18 -13.48
C ASP A 176 19.84 3.71 -13.84
N ILE A 177 19.34 3.47 -15.05
CA ILE A 177 19.06 2.15 -15.62
C ILE A 177 20.00 1.96 -16.81
N SER A 178 20.90 0.98 -16.68
CA SER A 178 21.87 0.60 -17.70
C SER A 178 21.54 -0.80 -18.21
N LEU A 179 21.38 -0.94 -19.53
CA LEU A 179 21.12 -2.20 -20.21
C LEU A 179 22.37 -2.84 -20.76
#